data_AF-A0A485KJK6-F1
#
_entry.id   AF-A0A485KJK6-F1
#
_cell.length_a   1.000
_cell.length_b   1.000
_cell.length_c   1.000
_cell.angle_alpha   90.00
_cell.angle_beta   90.00
_cell.angle_gamma   90.00
#
_symmetry.space_group_name_H-M   'P 1'
#
loop_
_entity.id
_entity.type
_entity.pdbx_description
1 polymer ?
#
loop_
_entity_poly.entity_id
_entity_poly.type
_entity_poly.pdbx_seq_one_letter_code
_entity_poly.pdbx_strand_id
1 'polypeptide(L)'
;MPASLSPTTDIAATPPARPVRQMSRQQSIKNTLHTTGLNHVVPADTAAHAAVSDGCLVVIFVVVLVAMSPFVLIPLRICLKADGTTNESWAQTFNLLWIVDGFVAVWALTTCCAYHKDSTTATTTDKAVATTTEGPDKATLEDAQDIDEAAVIASIADTDDTDDQAPPPACMQFATKLMVLLTLVSHILISLRLDGVLDWPWTYVLLPWMLGSTYGSVTNTPLMLQLLLVALKLDAAIAWSWALVFVPMYAVAAVTLVVASTSMTIAGGVWLGVATTLVVLLLFAPFGILVARLVGRTAFSTIYVVVPWFVLVGVGILVAFSYVVFLTSLAADANDNDAVGARSEQTTSDEPTNDRGVATVV
;
A
#
# COMPACT_ATOMS: atom_id res chain seq x y z
N MET A 1 -29.12 -50.46 -34.63
CA MET A 1 -28.60 -51.39 -33.60
C MET A 1 -28.77 -50.72 -32.24
N PRO A 2 -29.18 -51.47 -31.20
CA PRO A 2 -29.80 -50.93 -30.00
C PRO A 2 -28.85 -50.85 -28.80
N ALA A 3 -29.37 -50.22 -27.74
CA ALA A 3 -29.04 -50.40 -26.33
C ALA A 3 -27.71 -49.83 -25.81
N SER A 4 -27.83 -48.85 -24.92
CA SER A 4 -27.14 -48.91 -23.63
C SER A 4 -27.87 -48.02 -22.63
N LEU A 5 -28.57 -48.66 -21.71
CA LEU A 5 -29.17 -48.10 -20.51
C LEU A 5 -28.05 -47.73 -19.52
N SER A 6 -28.17 -46.57 -18.89
CA SER A 6 -27.37 -46.21 -17.71
C SER A 6 -28.29 -45.72 -16.58
N PRO A 7 -27.87 -45.91 -15.32
CA PRO A 7 -28.76 -46.29 -14.24
C PRO A 7 -29.34 -45.09 -13.47
N THR A 8 -30.59 -45.26 -13.08
CA THR A 8 -31.31 -44.48 -12.07
C THR A 8 -30.64 -44.70 -10.71
N THR A 9 -29.99 -43.67 -10.17
CA THR A 9 -29.50 -43.69 -8.78
C THR A 9 -30.50 -42.94 -7.91
N ASP A 10 -31.27 -43.70 -7.13
CA ASP A 10 -32.13 -43.20 -6.07
C ASP A 10 -31.29 -42.48 -4.99
N ILE A 11 -31.49 -41.17 -4.85
CA ILE A 11 -30.92 -40.38 -3.77
C ILE A 11 -31.94 -40.39 -2.62
N ALA A 12 -31.59 -41.13 -1.57
CA ALA A 12 -32.32 -41.20 -0.32
C ALA A 12 -32.43 -39.82 0.34
N ALA A 13 -33.66 -39.41 0.62
CA ALA A 13 -33.99 -38.20 1.36
C ALA A 13 -33.42 -38.26 2.79
N THR A 14 -32.53 -37.32 3.10
CA THR A 14 -31.99 -37.11 4.45
C THR A 14 -32.97 -36.22 5.22
N PRO A 15 -33.33 -36.54 6.48
CA PRO A 15 -34.28 -35.76 7.26
C PRO A 15 -33.67 -34.41 7.71
N PRO A 16 -34.49 -33.35 7.83
CA PRO A 16 -34.01 -32.03 8.21
C PRO A 16 -33.57 -32.00 9.68
N ALA A 17 -32.30 -31.65 9.90
CA ALA A 17 -31.75 -31.40 11.22
C ALA A 17 -32.41 -30.14 11.84
N ARG A 18 -33.00 -30.32 13.02
CA ARG A 18 -33.55 -29.25 13.87
C ARG A 18 -32.43 -28.29 14.33
N PRO A 19 -32.57 -26.96 14.15
CA PRO A 19 -31.71 -25.99 14.82
C PRO A 19 -32.31 -25.67 16.19
N VAL A 20 -31.93 -26.43 17.22
CA VAL A 20 -32.27 -26.12 18.61
C VAL A 20 -31.00 -26.20 19.45
N ARG A 21 -30.59 -25.04 20.01
CA ARG A 21 -29.46 -24.76 20.94
C ARG A 21 -28.26 -24.00 20.36
N GLN A 22 -28.47 -22.78 19.87
CA GLN A 22 -27.36 -21.79 19.80
C GLN A 22 -27.65 -20.42 20.44
N MET A 23 -28.91 -20.05 20.72
CA MET A 23 -29.19 -18.75 21.35
C MET A 23 -28.84 -18.67 22.84
N SER A 24 -28.81 -19.79 23.58
CA SER A 24 -28.55 -19.77 25.03
C SER A 24 -27.08 -19.53 25.41
N ARG A 25 -26.11 -19.93 24.57
CA ARG A 25 -24.68 -19.67 24.84
C ARG A 25 -24.27 -18.22 24.51
N GLN A 26 -24.87 -17.61 23.50
CA GLN A 26 -24.58 -16.22 23.13
C GLN A 26 -25.07 -15.20 24.19
N GLN A 27 -26.19 -15.47 24.86
CA GLN A 27 -26.66 -14.60 25.95
C GLN A 27 -25.85 -14.76 27.24
N SER A 28 -25.31 -15.95 27.52
CA SER A 28 -24.47 -16.15 28.70
C SER A 28 -23.14 -15.38 28.59
N ILE A 29 -22.54 -15.30 27.41
CA ILE A 29 -21.27 -14.56 27.21
C ILE A 29 -21.48 -13.04 27.33
N LYS A 30 -22.63 -12.52 26.87
CA LYS A 30 -22.95 -11.10 27.00
C LYS A 30 -23.13 -10.65 28.45
N ASN A 31 -23.59 -11.55 29.33
CA ASN A 31 -23.81 -11.23 30.74
C ASN A 31 -22.54 -11.36 31.59
N THR A 32 -21.58 -12.21 31.21
CA THR A 32 -20.29 -12.31 31.93
C THR A 32 -19.37 -11.13 31.63
N LEU A 33 -19.51 -10.46 30.48
CA LEU A 33 -18.67 -9.32 30.10
C LEU A 33 -19.03 -8.01 30.82
N HIS A 34 -20.24 -7.92 31.39
CA HIS A 34 -20.68 -6.71 32.12
C HIS A 34 -20.24 -6.67 33.59
N THR A 35 -19.68 -7.76 34.14
CA THR A 35 -19.42 -7.88 35.59
C THR A 35 -17.92 -7.90 35.94
N THR A 36 -17.02 -8.01 34.96
CA THR A 36 -15.59 -7.83 35.21
C THR A 36 -15.28 -6.34 35.23
N GLY A 37 -15.39 -5.74 36.42
CA GLY A 37 -14.88 -4.42 36.75
C GLY A 37 -13.35 -4.35 36.63
N LEU A 38 -12.86 -4.44 35.39
CA LEU A 38 -11.53 -3.97 35.02
C LEU A 38 -11.59 -2.45 34.99
N ASN A 39 -11.46 -1.85 36.18
CA ASN A 39 -10.86 -0.53 36.34
C ASN A 39 -9.37 -0.63 35.95
N HIS A 40 -9.10 -1.09 34.73
CA HIS A 40 -7.78 -1.04 34.15
C HIS A 40 -7.51 0.45 34.02
N VAL A 41 -6.65 0.94 34.91
CA VAL A 41 -6.00 2.24 34.81
C VAL A 41 -5.49 2.31 33.37
N VAL A 42 -6.24 3.02 32.52
CA VAL A 42 -5.77 3.39 31.20
C VAL A 42 -4.67 4.40 31.49
N PRO A 43 -3.39 4.08 31.23
CA PRO A 43 -2.32 5.00 31.53
C PRO A 43 -2.59 6.31 30.80
N ALA A 44 -2.62 7.41 31.56
CA ALA A 44 -2.91 8.77 31.10
C ALA A 44 -1.96 9.28 29.98
N ASP A 45 -0.98 8.48 29.59
CA ASP A 45 0.00 8.78 28.56
C ASP A 45 -0.58 8.73 27.13
N THR A 46 -1.78 8.18 26.91
CA THR A 46 -2.43 8.20 25.57
C THR A 46 -3.03 9.56 25.20
N ALA A 47 -3.27 10.46 26.17
CA ALA A 47 -3.81 11.80 25.90
C ALA A 47 -2.77 12.77 25.31
N ALA A 48 -1.47 12.46 25.39
CA ALA A 48 -0.40 13.34 24.93
C ALA A 48 -0.20 13.35 23.40
N HIS A 49 -0.86 12.46 22.65
CA HIS A 49 -0.75 12.38 21.18
C HIS A 49 -1.84 13.16 20.43
N ALA A 50 -2.86 13.72 21.10
CA ALA A 50 -4.06 14.26 20.43
C ALA A 50 -3.96 15.73 20.00
N ALA A 51 -2.98 16.51 20.48
CA ALA A 51 -2.81 17.89 20.07
C ALA A 51 -1.96 18.00 18.80
N VAL A 52 -2.50 17.55 17.66
CA VAL A 52 -1.95 17.90 16.34
C VAL A 52 -2.19 19.40 16.17
N SER A 53 -1.18 20.20 16.52
CA SER A 53 -1.16 21.66 16.32
C SER A 53 -1.51 22.00 14.87
N ASP A 54 -2.33 23.04 14.65
CA ASP A 54 -2.67 23.58 13.31
C ASP A 54 -1.44 23.78 12.42
N GLY A 55 -0.26 24.05 13.02
CA GLY A 55 1.01 24.15 12.31
C GLY A 55 1.49 22.84 11.67
N CYS A 56 1.16 21.68 12.25
CA CYS A 56 1.53 20.37 11.72
C CYS A 56 0.90 20.09 10.35
N LEU A 57 -0.33 20.55 10.13
CA LEU A 57 -1.06 20.34 8.88
C LEU A 57 -0.45 21.10 7.72
N VAL A 58 -0.07 22.36 7.96
CA VAL A 58 0.63 23.17 6.97
C VAL A 58 1.96 22.52 6.61
N VAL A 59 2.69 21.99 7.60
CA VAL A 59 3.94 21.26 7.36
C VAL A 59 3.71 20.00 6.51
N ILE A 60 2.72 19.16 6.85
CA ILE A 60 2.38 17.96 6.08
C ILE A 60 2.01 18.34 4.64
N PHE A 61 1.18 19.36 4.45
CA PHE A 61 0.78 19.83 3.13
C PHE A 61 1.97 20.33 2.30
N VAL A 62 2.85 21.13 2.90
CA VAL A 62 4.09 21.59 2.24
C VAL A 62 4.99 20.41 1.89
N VAL A 63 5.12 19.42 2.77
CA VAL A 63 5.90 18.19 2.49
C VAL A 63 5.29 17.43 1.31
N VAL A 64 3.97 17.27 1.25
CA VAL A 64 3.28 16.62 0.11
C VAL A 64 3.51 17.40 -1.19
N LEU A 65 3.40 18.74 -1.16
CA LEU A 65 3.66 19.57 -2.35
C LEU A 65 5.11 19.43 -2.84
N VAL A 66 6.08 19.47 -1.91
CA VAL A 66 7.50 19.31 -2.25
C VAL A 66 7.78 17.90 -2.78
N ALA A 67 7.16 16.88 -2.19
CA ALA A 67 7.30 15.49 -2.64
C ALA A 67 6.65 15.25 -4.02
N MET A 68 5.57 15.95 -4.35
CA MET A 68 4.87 15.84 -5.64
C MET A 68 5.48 16.70 -6.75
N SER A 69 6.25 17.72 -6.40
CA SER A 69 6.90 18.64 -7.35
C SER A 69 7.68 17.95 -8.49
N PRO A 70 8.54 16.93 -8.23
CA PRO A 70 9.27 16.27 -9.30
C PRO A 70 8.37 15.61 -10.35
N PHE A 71 7.21 15.08 -9.94
CA PHE A 71 6.24 14.44 -10.84
C PHE A 71 5.58 15.43 -11.82
N VAL A 72 5.64 16.74 -11.52
CA VAL A 72 5.16 17.81 -12.42
C VAL A 72 6.32 18.41 -13.20
N LEU A 73 7.43 18.73 -12.51
CA LEU A 73 8.56 19.44 -13.11
C LEU A 73 9.33 18.57 -14.12
N ILE A 74 9.50 17.27 -13.88
CA ILE A 74 10.26 16.39 -14.78
C ILE A 74 9.55 16.27 -16.13
N PRO A 75 8.25 15.88 -16.22
CA PRO A 75 7.57 15.81 -17.51
C PRO A 75 7.48 17.16 -18.22
N LEU A 76 7.30 18.26 -17.45
CA LEU A 76 7.26 19.61 -18.01
C LEU A 76 8.59 19.97 -18.69
N ARG A 77 9.73 19.75 -18.03
CA ARG A 77 11.05 20.02 -18.61
C ARG A 77 11.32 19.18 -19.84
N ILE A 78 10.96 17.90 -19.82
CA ILE A 78 11.09 17.01 -20.98
C ILE A 78 10.27 17.54 -22.16
N CYS A 79 9.04 18.01 -21.94
CA CYS A 79 8.22 18.59 -22.99
C CYS A 79 8.80 19.90 -23.53
N LEU A 80 9.18 20.83 -22.65
CA LEU A 80 9.81 22.10 -23.05
C LEU A 80 11.09 21.87 -23.86
N LYS A 81 11.88 20.86 -23.49
CA LYS A 81 13.08 20.47 -24.24
C LYS A 81 12.73 19.83 -25.59
N ALA A 82 11.76 18.93 -25.61
CA ALA A 82 11.31 18.24 -26.83
C ALA A 82 10.68 19.19 -27.86
N ASP A 83 10.03 20.27 -27.41
CA ASP A 83 9.52 21.34 -28.27
C ASP A 83 10.60 22.35 -28.70
N GLY A 84 11.85 22.20 -28.23
CA GLY A 84 12.95 23.10 -28.58
C GLY A 84 12.88 24.47 -27.92
N THR A 85 12.09 24.64 -26.87
CA THR A 85 11.97 25.93 -26.15
C THR A 85 13.17 26.22 -25.26
N THR A 86 13.94 25.19 -24.88
CA THR A 86 15.14 25.31 -24.05
C THR A 86 16.38 24.79 -24.80
N ASN A 87 17.49 25.53 -24.67
CA ASN A 87 18.78 25.19 -25.29
C ASN A 87 19.67 24.30 -24.41
N GLU A 88 19.20 23.90 -23.22
CA GLU A 88 19.91 23.06 -22.25
C GLU A 88 20.21 21.67 -22.80
N SER A 89 21.23 20.96 -22.33
CA SER A 89 21.46 19.57 -22.75
C SER A 89 20.39 18.62 -22.18
N TRP A 90 20.26 17.42 -22.74
CA TRP A 90 19.38 16.38 -22.19
C TRP A 90 19.85 15.94 -20.81
N ALA A 91 21.17 15.89 -20.57
CA ALA A 91 21.72 15.68 -19.23
C ALA A 91 21.22 16.72 -18.21
N GLN A 92 21.20 18.02 -18.57
CA GLN A 92 20.66 19.07 -17.70
C GLN A 92 19.15 18.92 -17.49
N THR A 93 18.42 18.51 -18.53
CA THR A 93 16.98 18.27 -18.48
C THR A 93 16.64 17.14 -17.50
N PHE A 94 17.43 16.06 -17.50
CA PHE A 94 17.25 14.90 -16.61
C PHE A 94 17.85 15.06 -15.21
N ASN A 95 18.52 16.17 -14.88
CA ASN A 95 19.13 16.34 -13.56
C ASN A 95 18.12 16.19 -12.40
N LEU A 96 16.89 16.71 -12.55
CA LEU A 96 15.84 16.53 -11.56
C LEU A 96 15.42 15.05 -11.40
N LEU A 97 15.38 14.30 -12.50
CA LEU A 97 15.07 12.87 -12.47
C LEU A 97 16.18 12.09 -11.74
N TRP A 98 17.45 12.40 -12.01
CA TRP A 98 18.58 11.74 -11.34
C TRP A 98 18.65 12.01 -9.84
N ILE A 99 18.26 13.22 -9.40
CA ILE A 99 18.14 13.52 -7.98
C ILE A 99 17.09 12.60 -7.33
N VAL A 100 15.91 12.47 -7.96
CA VAL A 100 14.85 11.57 -7.48
C VAL A 100 15.31 10.12 -7.47
N ASP A 101 15.92 9.64 -8.56
CA ASP A 101 16.44 8.28 -8.64
C ASP A 101 17.53 8.03 -7.59
N GLY A 102 18.38 9.02 -7.31
CA GLY A 102 19.38 8.96 -6.25
C GLY A 102 18.74 8.81 -4.87
N PHE A 103 17.68 9.56 -4.58
CA PHE A 103 16.91 9.39 -3.34
C PHE A 103 16.25 8.01 -3.26
N VAL A 104 15.63 7.53 -4.35
CA VAL A 104 15.04 6.18 -4.41
C VAL A 104 16.10 5.11 -4.21
N ALA A 105 17.29 5.29 -4.78
CA ALA A 105 18.41 4.37 -4.62
C ALA A 105 18.90 4.33 -3.18
N VAL A 106 19.10 5.49 -2.54
CA VAL A 106 19.49 5.56 -1.12
C VAL A 106 18.41 4.92 -0.25
N TRP A 107 17.14 5.24 -0.49
CA TRP A 107 16.01 4.66 0.23
C TRP A 107 16.01 3.12 0.09
N ALA A 108 16.09 2.60 -1.12
CA ALA A 108 16.15 1.16 -1.39
C ALA A 108 17.36 0.48 -0.71
N LEU A 109 18.52 1.15 -0.66
CA LEU A 109 19.70 0.65 0.04
C LEU A 109 19.49 0.62 1.57
N THR A 110 18.93 1.69 2.14
CA THR A 110 18.68 1.78 3.59
C THR A 110 17.63 0.77 4.08
N THR A 111 16.54 0.57 3.34
CA THR A 111 15.51 -0.42 3.68
C THR A 111 16.06 -1.84 3.60
N CYS A 112 16.92 -2.14 2.62
CA CYS A 112 17.62 -3.43 2.56
C CYS A 112 18.55 -3.66 3.77
N CYS A 113 19.25 -2.62 4.25
CA CYS A 113 20.14 -2.73 5.40
C CYS A 113 19.38 -2.92 6.71
N ALA A 114 18.25 -2.21 6.88
CA ALA A 114 17.40 -2.36 8.07
C ALA A 114 16.87 -3.79 8.18
N TYR A 115 16.42 -4.38 7.06
CA TYR A 115 15.86 -5.72 7.04
C TYR A 115 16.85 -6.82 7.46
N HIS A 116 18.15 -6.65 7.21
CA HIS A 116 19.14 -7.67 7.55
C HIS A 116 19.36 -7.80 9.07
N LYS A 117 19.20 -6.71 9.82
CA LYS A 117 19.55 -6.66 11.25
C LYS A 117 18.67 -7.55 12.12
N ASP A 118 17.41 -7.71 11.77
CA ASP A 118 16.45 -8.46 12.59
C ASP A 118 16.61 -9.99 12.43
N SER A 119 17.07 -10.43 11.26
CA SER A 119 17.28 -11.85 10.97
C SER A 119 18.43 -12.51 11.75
N THR A 120 19.39 -11.74 12.27
CA THR A 120 20.57 -12.29 12.96
C THR A 120 20.31 -12.51 14.46
N THR A 121 19.36 -11.77 15.04
CA THR A 121 19.10 -11.80 16.49
C THR A 121 18.30 -13.04 16.90
N ALA A 122 17.42 -13.55 16.03
CA ALA A 122 16.54 -14.69 16.34
C ALA A 122 17.31 -16.02 16.55
N THR A 123 18.39 -16.25 15.81
CA THR A 123 19.08 -17.56 15.80
C THR A 123 19.92 -17.84 17.06
N THR A 124 20.17 -16.84 17.91
CA THR A 124 21.08 -17.01 19.06
C THR A 124 20.34 -17.40 20.34
N THR A 125 19.06 -17.11 20.45
CA THR A 125 18.29 -17.37 21.69
C THR A 125 17.89 -18.85 21.82
N ASP A 126 17.61 -19.54 20.72
CA ASP A 126 17.19 -20.95 20.76
C ASP A 126 18.33 -21.93 21.10
N LYS A 127 19.59 -21.51 20.93
CA LYS A 127 20.74 -22.33 21.35
C LYS A 127 21.07 -22.21 22.84
N ALA A 128 20.53 -21.21 23.54
CA ALA A 128 20.79 -21.05 24.98
C ALA A 128 19.86 -21.90 25.85
N VAL A 129 18.70 -22.36 25.34
CA VAL A 129 17.71 -23.11 26.13
C VAL A 129 17.88 -24.63 26.03
N ALA A 130 18.62 -25.15 25.04
CA ALA A 130 18.80 -26.59 24.84
C ALA A 130 19.94 -27.24 25.66
N THR A 131 20.60 -26.53 26.59
CA THR A 131 21.77 -27.05 27.33
C THR A 131 21.60 -27.04 28.85
N THR A 132 20.41 -27.36 29.36
CA THR A 132 20.24 -27.69 30.79
C THR A 132 19.20 -28.80 30.96
N THR A 133 19.61 -30.02 30.67
CA THR A 133 18.95 -31.23 31.16
C THR A 133 20.02 -32.22 31.63
N GLU A 134 20.82 -31.79 32.59
CA GLU A 134 21.33 -32.74 33.58
C GLU A 134 20.20 -32.96 34.59
N GLY A 135 19.72 -34.20 34.65
CA GLY A 135 18.57 -34.56 35.46
C GLY A 135 18.83 -34.45 36.96
N PRO A 136 17.76 -34.29 37.74
CA PRO A 136 17.70 -34.81 39.08
C PRO A 136 16.76 -36.03 39.14
N ASP A 137 17.05 -36.85 40.12
CA ASP A 137 16.59 -38.21 40.27
C ASP A 137 15.06 -38.40 40.30
N LYS A 138 14.72 -39.57 39.78
CA LYS A 138 13.41 -40.21 39.78
C LYS A 138 13.01 -40.64 41.20
N ALA A 139 12.69 -39.69 42.06
CA ALA A 139 12.03 -39.97 43.34
C ALA A 139 11.38 -38.69 43.87
N THR A 140 10.09 -38.49 43.60
CA THR A 140 9.04 -37.81 44.41
C THR A 140 7.94 -37.41 43.44
N LEU A 141 6.98 -38.32 43.23
CA LEU A 141 5.87 -38.16 42.30
C LEU A 141 4.63 -38.69 43.02
N GLU A 142 4.08 -37.90 43.93
CA GLU A 142 2.78 -38.23 44.54
C GLU A 142 2.00 -37.07 45.20
N ASP A 143 2.44 -35.80 45.14
CA ASP A 143 1.75 -34.73 45.89
C ASP A 143 1.67 -33.37 45.17
N ALA A 144 1.18 -33.36 43.92
CA ALA A 144 0.85 -32.13 43.19
C ALA A 144 -0.50 -32.27 42.49
N GLN A 145 -1.57 -32.21 43.28
CA GLN A 145 -2.95 -32.24 42.84
C GLN A 145 -3.63 -30.92 43.24
N ASP A 146 -3.23 -29.81 42.64
CA ASP A 146 -3.98 -28.53 42.65
C ASP A 146 -3.33 -27.49 41.69
N ILE A 147 -3.14 -27.88 40.42
CA ILE A 147 -2.74 -26.91 39.38
C ILE A 147 -4.00 -26.50 38.62
N ASP A 148 -4.35 -25.23 38.77
CA ASP A 148 -5.50 -24.54 38.20
C ASP A 148 -5.51 -24.63 36.66
N GLU A 149 -6.37 -25.50 36.11
CA GLU A 149 -6.55 -25.71 34.66
C GLU A 149 -6.88 -24.40 33.92
N ALA A 150 -7.45 -23.39 34.59
CA ALA A 150 -7.77 -22.11 33.98
C ALA A 150 -6.53 -21.30 33.60
N ALA A 151 -5.44 -21.39 34.39
CA ALA A 151 -4.18 -20.71 34.09
C ALA A 151 -3.44 -21.35 32.91
N VAL A 152 -3.55 -22.68 32.76
CA VAL A 152 -2.95 -23.42 31.64
C VAL A 152 -3.71 -23.14 30.33
N ILE A 153 -5.04 -22.99 30.38
CA ILE A 153 -5.82 -22.62 29.18
C ILE A 153 -5.58 -21.15 28.78
N ALA A 154 -5.35 -20.25 29.74
CA ALA A 154 -4.99 -18.86 29.45
C ALA A 154 -3.60 -18.72 28.81
N SER A 155 -2.63 -19.58 29.16
CA SER A 155 -1.30 -19.55 28.53
C SER A 155 -1.26 -20.20 27.14
N ILE A 156 -2.23 -21.07 26.82
CA ILE A 156 -2.36 -21.71 25.50
C ILE A 156 -3.14 -20.83 24.52
N ALA A 157 -3.97 -19.89 25.01
CA ALA A 157 -4.67 -18.93 24.17
C ALA A 157 -3.78 -17.77 23.66
N ASP A 158 -2.55 -17.66 24.17
CA ASP A 158 -1.58 -16.60 23.83
C ASP A 158 -0.38 -17.12 23.01
N THR A 159 -0.43 -18.38 22.55
CA THR A 159 0.28 -18.75 21.31
C THR A 159 -0.51 -18.17 20.15
N ASP A 160 -0.52 -16.83 20.10
CA ASP A 160 -0.83 -16.04 18.92
C ASP A 160 0.02 -16.64 17.80
N ASP A 161 -0.65 -17.10 16.74
CA ASP A 161 -0.05 -17.48 15.47
C ASP A 161 0.63 -16.23 14.90
N THR A 162 1.75 -15.81 15.49
CA THR A 162 2.73 -14.94 14.84
C THR A 162 3.32 -15.78 13.74
N ASP A 163 2.54 -15.83 12.65
CA ASP A 163 2.84 -16.38 11.35
C ASP A 163 4.32 -16.12 11.12
N ASP A 164 5.13 -17.18 11.21
CA ASP A 164 6.57 -17.17 10.98
C ASP A 164 6.78 -16.73 9.53
N GLN A 165 6.71 -15.42 9.31
CA GLN A 165 6.81 -14.82 8.00
C GLN A 165 8.29 -14.89 7.65
N ALA A 166 8.65 -16.04 7.08
CA ALA A 166 10.01 -16.38 6.72
C ALA A 166 10.64 -15.18 6.03
N PRO A 167 11.86 -14.78 6.44
CA PRO A 167 12.49 -13.60 5.88
C PRO A 167 12.49 -13.70 4.35
N PRO A 168 12.11 -12.64 3.62
CA PRO A 168 12.12 -12.59 2.17
C PRO A 168 13.47 -13.08 1.70
N PRO A 169 13.47 -13.98 0.70
CA PRO A 169 14.68 -14.65 0.27
C PRO A 169 15.72 -13.60 -0.17
N ALA A 170 16.98 -13.75 0.26
CA ALA A 170 18.07 -12.83 -0.05
C ALA A 170 18.19 -12.49 -1.56
N CYS A 171 17.70 -13.38 -2.43
CA CYS A 171 17.54 -13.17 -3.86
C CYS A 171 16.74 -11.90 -4.22
N MET A 172 15.65 -11.59 -3.50
CA MET A 172 14.81 -10.43 -3.78
C MET A 172 15.53 -9.10 -3.49
N GLN A 173 16.37 -9.05 -2.45
CA GLN A 173 17.13 -7.83 -2.14
C GLN A 173 18.19 -7.52 -3.20
N PHE A 174 18.88 -8.56 -3.71
CA PHE A 174 19.83 -8.40 -4.80
C PHE A 174 19.13 -7.91 -6.08
N ALA A 175 17.97 -8.49 -6.41
CA ALA A 175 17.18 -8.11 -7.57
C ALA A 175 16.76 -6.63 -7.52
N THR A 176 16.27 -6.13 -6.37
CA THR A 176 15.89 -4.72 -6.20
C THR A 176 17.08 -3.78 -6.41
N LYS A 177 18.23 -4.09 -5.82
CA LYS A 177 19.45 -3.27 -5.98
C LYS A 177 19.92 -3.24 -7.43
N LEU A 178 19.91 -4.39 -8.11
CA LEU A 178 20.27 -4.51 -9.51
C LEU A 178 19.30 -3.72 -10.40
N MET A 179 17.99 -3.79 -10.14
CA MET A 179 16.96 -3.05 -10.89
C MET A 179 17.18 -1.54 -10.81
N VAL A 180 17.45 -1.00 -9.61
CA VAL A 180 17.74 0.43 -9.42
C VAL A 180 18.98 0.85 -10.19
N LEU A 181 20.07 0.06 -10.10
CA LEU A 181 21.30 0.33 -10.83
C LEU A 181 21.08 0.33 -12.34
N LEU A 182 20.38 -0.67 -12.87
CA LEU A 182 20.06 -0.78 -14.29
C LEU A 182 19.17 0.36 -14.79
N THR A 183 18.26 0.86 -13.94
CA THR A 183 17.42 2.02 -14.25
C THR A 183 18.24 3.29 -14.37
N LEU A 184 19.14 3.54 -13.41
CA LEU A 184 20.08 4.67 -13.44
C LEU A 184 20.97 4.65 -14.69
N VAL A 185 21.56 3.48 -14.98
CA VAL A 185 22.38 3.29 -16.19
C VAL A 185 21.57 3.58 -17.45
N SER A 186 20.30 3.15 -17.51
CA SER A 186 19.43 3.42 -18.66
C SER A 186 19.18 4.91 -18.85
N HIS A 187 18.87 5.66 -17.78
CA HIS A 187 18.67 7.11 -17.88
C HIS A 187 19.91 7.84 -18.38
N ILE A 188 21.10 7.43 -17.93
CA ILE A 188 22.37 8.00 -18.39
C ILE A 188 22.60 7.69 -19.88
N LEU A 189 22.39 6.44 -20.31
CA LEU A 189 22.56 6.07 -21.72
C LEU A 189 21.55 6.79 -22.63
N ILE A 190 20.29 6.93 -22.18
CA ILE A 190 19.25 7.68 -22.89
C ILE A 190 19.67 9.14 -23.03
N SER A 191 20.15 9.79 -21.97
CA SER A 191 20.59 11.19 -22.05
C SER A 191 21.77 11.38 -23.00
N LEU A 192 22.77 10.49 -22.93
CA LEU A 192 23.96 10.56 -23.80
C LEU A 192 23.58 10.33 -25.28
N ARG A 193 22.62 9.42 -25.53
CA ARG A 193 22.09 9.16 -26.87
C ARG A 193 21.32 10.36 -27.40
N LEU A 194 20.46 10.97 -26.59
CA LEU A 194 19.68 12.14 -26.98
C LEU A 194 20.55 13.39 -27.20
N ASP A 195 21.68 13.50 -26.51
CA ASP A 195 22.70 14.54 -26.73
C ASP A 195 23.60 14.27 -27.96
N GLY A 196 23.43 13.14 -28.64
CA GLY A 196 24.26 12.76 -29.80
C GLY A 196 25.70 12.39 -29.45
N VAL A 197 26.00 12.14 -28.17
CA VAL A 197 27.32 11.69 -27.70
C VAL A 197 27.50 10.19 -27.95
N LEU A 198 26.40 9.44 -27.92
CA LEU A 198 26.39 7.98 -28.09
C LEU A 198 25.71 7.60 -29.41
N ASP A 199 26.40 6.85 -30.26
CA ASP A 199 25.90 6.41 -31.57
C ASP A 199 25.19 5.04 -31.59
N TRP A 200 24.98 4.44 -30.41
CA TRP A 200 24.45 3.09 -30.31
C TRP A 200 22.97 3.01 -30.73
N PRO A 201 22.52 1.90 -31.35
CA PRO A 201 21.10 1.68 -31.58
C PRO A 201 20.32 1.67 -30.25
N TRP A 202 19.08 2.15 -30.32
CA TRP A 202 18.16 2.28 -29.19
C TRP A 202 17.93 0.97 -28.47
N THR A 203 18.00 -0.16 -29.19
CA THR A 203 17.92 -1.49 -28.59
C THR A 203 18.99 -1.73 -27.52
N TYR A 204 20.23 -1.28 -27.73
CA TYR A 204 21.30 -1.40 -26.71
C TYR A 204 21.17 -0.35 -25.61
N VAL A 205 20.75 0.87 -25.97
CA VAL A 205 20.54 1.98 -25.02
C VAL A 205 19.47 1.62 -23.97
N LEU A 206 18.39 0.95 -24.41
CA LEU A 206 17.27 0.55 -23.55
C LEU A 206 17.44 -0.84 -22.91
N LEU A 207 18.52 -1.56 -23.24
CA LEU A 207 18.77 -2.91 -22.74
C LEU A 207 18.84 -3.00 -21.21
N PRO A 208 19.53 -2.10 -20.47
CA PRO A 208 19.59 -2.20 -19.02
C PRO A 208 18.19 -2.09 -18.40
N TRP A 209 17.32 -1.22 -18.91
CA TRP A 209 15.93 -1.10 -18.46
C TRP A 209 15.17 -2.39 -18.72
N MET A 210 15.28 -2.94 -19.93
CA MET A 210 14.62 -4.20 -20.29
C MET A 210 15.04 -5.31 -19.32
N LEU A 211 16.34 -5.45 -19.05
CA LEU A 211 16.87 -6.41 -18.07
C LEU A 211 16.33 -6.16 -16.67
N GLY A 212 16.35 -4.91 -16.18
CA GLY A 212 15.84 -4.56 -14.86
C GLY A 212 14.36 -4.91 -14.70
N SER A 213 13.55 -4.69 -15.74
CA SER A 213 12.12 -4.96 -15.72
C SER A 213 11.75 -6.44 -15.61
N THR A 214 12.64 -7.35 -16.04
CA THR A 214 12.41 -8.81 -15.96
C THR A 214 12.46 -9.37 -14.54
N TYR A 215 13.12 -8.67 -13.60
CA TYR A 215 13.34 -9.18 -12.25
C TYR A 215 12.19 -8.92 -11.26
N GLY A 216 11.24 -8.03 -11.60
CA GLY A 216 10.22 -7.57 -10.64
C GLY A 216 8.94 -8.37 -10.60
N SER A 217 8.37 -8.73 -11.77
CA SER A 217 7.09 -9.44 -11.87
C SER A 217 6.76 -9.76 -13.34
N VAL A 218 6.04 -10.87 -13.58
CA VAL A 218 5.43 -11.19 -14.88
C VAL A 218 4.45 -10.13 -15.36
N THR A 219 3.93 -9.29 -14.46
CA THR A 219 3.05 -8.17 -14.82
C THR A 219 3.77 -7.11 -15.65
N ASN A 220 5.11 -7.09 -15.66
CA ASN A 220 5.91 -6.15 -16.44
C ASN A 220 6.20 -6.62 -17.87
N THR A 221 5.85 -7.86 -18.24
CA THR A 221 6.11 -8.40 -19.59
C THR A 221 5.54 -7.53 -20.71
N PRO A 222 4.31 -6.97 -20.62
CA PRO A 222 3.78 -6.09 -21.66
C PRO A 222 4.59 -4.79 -21.80
N LEU A 223 5.11 -4.25 -20.70
CA LEU A 223 5.95 -3.05 -20.72
C LEU A 223 7.31 -3.33 -21.34
N MET A 224 7.89 -4.49 -21.08
CA MET A 224 9.14 -4.91 -21.71
C MET A 224 8.95 -5.10 -23.22
N LEU A 225 7.86 -5.76 -23.63
CA LEU A 225 7.52 -5.91 -25.05
C LEU A 225 7.28 -4.55 -25.71
N GLN A 226 6.58 -3.65 -25.04
CA GLN A 226 6.37 -2.27 -25.49
C GLN A 226 7.69 -1.54 -25.72
N LEU A 227 8.62 -1.62 -24.75
CA LEU A 227 9.91 -0.96 -24.83
C LEU A 227 10.77 -1.53 -25.97
N LEU A 228 10.75 -2.85 -26.16
CA LEU A 228 11.43 -3.51 -27.27
C LEU A 228 10.89 -3.05 -28.63
N LEU A 229 9.57 -2.99 -28.80
CA LEU A 229 8.96 -2.51 -30.05
C LEU A 229 9.28 -1.04 -30.32
N VAL A 230 9.30 -0.20 -29.28
CA VAL A 230 9.72 1.20 -29.39
C VAL A 230 11.18 1.28 -29.82
N ALA A 231 12.07 0.51 -29.21
CA ALA A 231 13.49 0.48 -29.57
C ALA A 231 13.71 0.07 -31.04
N LEU A 232 13.10 -1.05 -31.46
CA LEU A 232 13.15 -1.52 -32.85
C LEU A 232 12.57 -0.51 -33.83
N LYS A 233 11.53 0.22 -33.41
CA LYS A 233 10.92 1.26 -34.24
C LYS A 233 11.86 2.47 -34.40
N LEU A 234 12.48 2.91 -33.32
CA LEU A 234 13.45 4.01 -33.32
C LEU A 234 14.73 3.65 -34.09
N ASP A 235 15.11 2.37 -34.11
CA ASP A 235 16.21 1.83 -34.91
C ASP A 235 15.85 1.60 -36.39
N ALA A 236 14.62 1.94 -36.80
CA ALA A 236 14.08 1.68 -38.13
C ALA A 236 14.14 0.19 -38.56
N ALA A 237 14.27 -0.74 -37.61
CA ALA A 237 14.26 -2.17 -37.85
C ALA A 237 12.86 -2.69 -38.24
N ILE A 238 11.80 -1.99 -37.81
CA ILE A 238 10.41 -2.30 -38.14
C ILE A 238 9.67 -1.12 -38.80
N ALA A 239 8.91 -1.41 -39.86
CA ALA A 239 8.13 -0.42 -40.61
C ALA A 239 6.73 -0.14 -40.03
N TRP A 240 6.40 -0.69 -38.85
CA TRP A 240 5.06 -0.60 -38.25
C TRP A 240 4.63 0.82 -37.91
N SER A 241 3.32 1.08 -37.89
CA SER A 241 2.80 2.37 -37.41
C SER A 241 3.00 2.50 -35.89
N TRP A 242 3.10 3.74 -35.40
CA TRP A 242 3.18 3.99 -33.95
C TRP A 242 1.99 3.44 -33.18
N ALA A 243 0.80 3.42 -33.77
CA ALA A 243 -0.37 2.80 -33.16
C ALA A 243 -0.16 1.30 -32.88
N LEU A 244 0.48 0.58 -33.82
CA LEU A 244 0.74 -0.85 -33.65
C LEU A 244 1.88 -1.12 -32.66
N VAL A 245 2.90 -0.25 -32.65
CA VAL A 245 3.99 -0.30 -31.66
C VAL A 245 3.45 -0.19 -30.23
N PHE A 246 2.38 0.57 -30.00
CA PHE A 246 1.76 0.78 -28.68
C PHE A 246 0.65 -0.22 -28.29
N VAL A 247 0.43 -1.27 -29.09
CA VAL A 247 -0.60 -2.30 -28.82
C VAL A 247 -0.44 -2.99 -27.47
N PRO A 248 0.76 -3.42 -27.02
CA PRO A 248 0.92 -4.03 -25.70
C PRO A 248 0.40 -3.13 -24.57
N MET A 249 0.65 -1.82 -24.66
CA MET A 249 0.17 -0.85 -23.67
C MET A 249 -1.36 -0.69 -23.70
N TYR A 250 -1.98 -0.66 -24.88
CA TYR A 250 -3.44 -0.62 -25.01
C TYR A 250 -4.12 -1.87 -24.45
N ALA A 251 -3.49 -3.03 -24.61
CA ALA A 251 -3.99 -4.27 -24.02
C ALA A 251 -3.99 -4.21 -22.48
N VAL A 252 -2.89 -3.74 -21.87
CA VAL A 252 -2.83 -3.52 -20.42
C VAL A 252 -3.87 -2.50 -19.97
N ALA A 253 -4.03 -1.40 -20.71
CA ALA A 253 -5.01 -0.37 -20.43
C ALA A 253 -6.44 -0.94 -20.41
N ALA A 254 -6.81 -1.72 -21.43
CA ALA A 254 -8.12 -2.33 -21.54
C ALA A 254 -8.39 -3.34 -20.41
N VAL A 255 -7.42 -4.20 -20.08
CA VAL A 255 -7.55 -5.16 -18.98
C VAL A 255 -7.68 -4.44 -17.64
N THR A 256 -6.82 -3.45 -17.38
CA THR A 256 -6.86 -2.64 -16.16
C THR A 256 -8.20 -1.92 -16.03
N LEU A 257 -8.69 -1.33 -17.12
CA LEU A 257 -9.97 -0.63 -17.16
C LEU A 257 -11.11 -1.55 -16.76
N VAL A 258 -11.19 -2.75 -17.35
CA VAL A 258 -12.24 -3.71 -17.05
C VAL A 258 -12.12 -4.19 -15.61
N VAL A 259 -10.97 -4.74 -15.21
CA VAL A 259 -10.78 -5.36 -13.90
C VAL A 259 -10.95 -4.35 -12.76
N ALA A 260 -10.33 -3.18 -12.84
CA ALA A 260 -10.42 -2.16 -11.79
C ALA A 260 -11.84 -1.61 -11.69
N SER A 261 -12.48 -1.28 -12.81
CA SER A 261 -13.84 -0.71 -12.81
C SER A 261 -14.87 -1.72 -12.30
N THR A 262 -14.79 -3.01 -12.70
CA THR A 262 -15.72 -4.03 -12.20
C THR A 262 -15.52 -4.29 -10.71
N SER A 263 -14.27 -4.37 -10.25
CA SER A 263 -13.95 -4.63 -8.83
C SER A 263 -14.47 -3.51 -7.94
N MET A 264 -14.25 -2.25 -8.34
CA MET A 264 -14.72 -1.09 -7.58
C MET A 264 -16.23 -0.91 -7.65
N THR A 265 -16.87 -1.29 -8.76
CA THR A 265 -18.35 -1.30 -8.86
C THR A 265 -18.97 -2.30 -7.89
N ILE A 266 -18.38 -3.49 -7.76
CA ILE A 266 -18.84 -4.53 -6.84
C ILE A 266 -18.62 -4.10 -5.38
N ALA A 267 -17.46 -3.50 -5.07
CA ALA A 267 -17.08 -3.15 -3.70
C ALA A 267 -17.76 -1.86 -3.17
N GLY A 268 -17.90 -0.82 -4.00
CA GLY A 268 -18.33 0.51 -3.57
C GLY A 268 -19.44 1.14 -4.41
N GLY A 269 -20.06 0.38 -5.31
CA GLY A 269 -21.16 0.83 -6.16
C GLY A 269 -20.74 1.54 -7.44
N VAL A 270 -21.75 1.89 -8.26
CA VAL A 270 -21.56 2.36 -9.64
C VAL A 270 -20.72 3.64 -9.73
N TRP A 271 -20.90 4.60 -8.80
CA TRP A 271 -20.16 5.86 -8.84
C TRP A 271 -18.66 5.66 -8.61
N LEU A 272 -18.27 4.75 -7.72
CA LEU A 272 -16.86 4.42 -7.50
C LEU A 272 -16.27 3.71 -8.74
N GLY A 273 -17.06 2.83 -9.36
CA GLY A 273 -16.73 2.24 -10.66
C GLY A 273 -16.43 3.29 -11.73
N VAL A 274 -17.36 4.26 -11.93
CA VAL A 274 -17.20 5.35 -12.90
C VAL A 274 -15.97 6.22 -12.59
N ALA A 275 -15.78 6.59 -11.32
CA ALA A 275 -14.60 7.36 -10.91
C ALA A 275 -13.30 6.61 -11.23
N THR A 276 -13.27 5.29 -10.97
CA THR A 276 -12.12 4.42 -11.30
C THR A 276 -11.89 4.35 -12.80
N THR A 277 -12.94 4.20 -13.60
CA THR A 277 -12.86 4.23 -15.07
C THR A 277 -12.24 5.53 -15.56
N LEU A 278 -12.68 6.68 -15.04
CA LEU A 278 -12.14 7.99 -15.42
C LEU A 278 -10.65 8.13 -15.06
N VAL A 279 -10.26 7.68 -13.87
CA VAL A 279 -8.85 7.70 -13.43
C VAL A 279 -7.99 6.84 -14.36
N VAL A 280 -8.44 5.62 -14.70
CA VAL A 280 -7.71 4.75 -15.63
C VAL A 280 -7.61 5.39 -17.01
N LEU A 281 -8.70 5.93 -17.56
CA LEU A 281 -8.65 6.62 -18.86
C LEU A 281 -7.68 7.80 -18.85
N LEU A 282 -7.68 8.60 -17.77
CA LEU A 282 -6.79 9.74 -17.63
C LEU A 282 -5.31 9.30 -17.45
N LEU A 283 -5.08 8.15 -16.81
CA LEU A 283 -3.75 7.55 -16.64
C LEU A 283 -3.16 7.07 -17.96
N PHE A 284 -3.99 6.51 -18.84
CA PHE A 284 -3.56 6.01 -20.15
C PHE A 284 -3.66 7.05 -21.29
N ALA A 285 -4.36 8.17 -21.08
CA ALA A 285 -4.52 9.23 -22.06
C ALA A 285 -3.20 9.81 -22.61
N PRO A 286 -2.13 10.03 -21.82
CA PRO A 286 -0.84 10.51 -22.33
C PRO A 286 -0.29 9.65 -23.47
N PHE A 287 -0.45 8.33 -23.41
CA PHE A 287 0.03 7.42 -24.44
C PHE A 287 -0.77 7.57 -25.75
N GLY A 288 -2.10 7.71 -25.65
CA GLY A 288 -2.95 7.96 -26.82
C GLY A 288 -2.61 9.29 -27.51
N ILE A 289 -2.41 10.35 -26.72
CA ILE A 289 -2.02 11.68 -27.22
C ILE A 289 -0.61 11.63 -27.83
N LEU A 290 0.34 10.93 -27.18
CA LEU A 290 1.69 10.72 -27.69
C LEU A 290 1.65 10.01 -29.06
N VAL A 291 0.87 8.94 -29.20
CA VAL A 291 0.72 8.24 -30.48
C VAL A 291 0.08 9.14 -31.54
N ALA A 292 -0.95 9.93 -31.18
CA ALA A 292 -1.55 10.89 -32.12
C ALA A 292 -0.52 11.90 -32.65
N ARG A 293 0.37 12.39 -31.78
CA ARG A 293 1.51 13.25 -32.16
C ARG A 293 2.49 12.51 -33.07
N LEU A 294 2.90 11.30 -32.69
CA LEU A 294 3.91 10.51 -33.42
C LEU A 294 3.44 10.07 -34.82
N VAL A 295 2.13 9.91 -35.04
CA VAL A 295 1.56 9.62 -36.36
C VAL A 295 1.61 10.87 -37.27
N GLY A 296 1.92 12.06 -36.75
CA GLY A 296 2.09 13.28 -37.54
C GLY A 296 0.78 13.91 -38.04
N ARG A 297 -0.37 13.48 -37.51
CA ARG A 297 -1.69 14.03 -37.90
C ARG A 297 -1.92 15.44 -37.35
N THR A 298 -1.22 15.82 -36.28
CA THR A 298 -1.44 17.07 -35.57
C THR A 298 -0.12 17.59 -34.99
N ALA A 299 0.27 18.80 -35.39
CA ALA A 299 1.39 19.52 -34.79
C ALA A 299 0.90 20.35 -33.59
N PHE A 300 0.63 19.68 -32.46
CA PHE A 300 0.38 20.37 -31.18
C PHE A 300 1.65 20.35 -30.32
N SER A 301 1.75 21.18 -29.28
CA SER A 301 2.90 21.22 -28.35
C SER A 301 3.02 19.95 -27.49
N THR A 302 4.23 19.48 -27.16
CA THR A 302 4.41 18.26 -26.34
C THR A 302 3.77 18.41 -24.98
N ILE A 303 3.57 19.64 -24.50
CA ILE A 303 2.91 19.90 -23.22
C ILE A 303 1.52 19.27 -23.13
N TYR A 304 0.78 19.17 -24.24
CA TYR A 304 -0.55 18.53 -24.24
C TYR A 304 -0.49 17.02 -23.95
N VAL A 305 0.65 16.37 -24.19
CA VAL A 305 0.86 14.95 -23.85
C VAL A 305 0.82 14.74 -22.33
N VAL A 306 1.35 15.69 -21.56
CA VAL A 306 1.46 15.58 -20.09
C VAL A 306 0.27 16.18 -19.33
N VAL A 307 -0.63 16.91 -20.01
CA VAL A 307 -1.81 17.52 -19.37
C VAL A 307 -2.67 16.50 -18.60
N PRO A 308 -3.03 15.31 -19.13
CA PRO A 308 -3.82 14.34 -18.37
C PRO A 308 -3.16 13.92 -17.05
N TRP A 309 -1.84 13.78 -17.07
CA TRP A 309 -1.05 13.47 -15.89
C TRP A 309 -1.08 14.59 -14.85
N PHE A 310 -0.96 15.86 -15.28
CA PHE A 310 -1.07 17.00 -14.35
C PHE A 310 -2.46 17.12 -13.75
N VAL A 311 -3.53 16.80 -14.51
CA VAL A 311 -4.88 16.73 -13.96
C VAL A 311 -4.95 15.64 -12.88
N LEU A 312 -4.39 14.45 -13.10
CA LEU A 312 -4.34 13.39 -12.08
C LEU A 312 -3.60 13.83 -10.81
N VAL A 313 -2.40 14.39 -10.96
CA VAL A 313 -1.59 14.85 -9.82
C VAL A 313 -2.33 15.96 -9.06
N GLY A 314 -2.93 16.92 -9.77
CA GLY A 314 -3.71 17.99 -9.17
C GLY A 314 -4.92 17.48 -8.38
N VAL A 315 -5.70 16.55 -8.96
CA VAL A 315 -6.81 15.90 -8.26
C VAL A 315 -6.32 15.14 -7.04
N GLY A 316 -5.21 14.40 -7.15
CA GLY A 316 -4.60 13.67 -6.03
C GLY A 316 -4.21 14.59 -4.88
N ILE A 317 -3.59 15.74 -5.16
CA ILE A 317 -3.23 16.75 -4.15
C ILE A 317 -4.49 17.30 -3.47
N LEU A 318 -5.55 17.59 -4.23
CA LEU A 318 -6.82 18.09 -3.68
C LEU A 318 -7.51 17.06 -2.79
N VAL A 319 -7.51 15.79 -3.18
CA VAL A 319 -8.06 14.69 -2.38
C VAL A 319 -7.26 14.51 -1.10
N ALA A 320 -5.92 14.50 -1.18
CA ALA A 320 -5.05 14.39 -0.01
C ALA A 320 -5.27 15.56 0.95
N PHE A 321 -5.36 16.79 0.43
CA PHE A 321 -5.66 17.97 1.24
C PHE A 321 -7.04 17.89 1.91
N SER A 322 -8.07 17.49 1.15
CA SER A 322 -9.42 17.32 1.68
C SER A 322 -9.48 16.26 2.77
N TYR A 323 -8.74 15.16 2.60
CA TYR A 323 -8.62 14.10 3.60
C TYR A 323 -7.96 14.59 4.89
N VAL A 324 -6.88 15.37 4.78
CA VAL A 324 -6.20 15.97 5.95
C VAL A 324 -7.15 16.91 6.71
N VAL A 325 -7.85 17.80 6.00
CA VAL A 325 -8.84 18.71 6.61
C VAL A 325 -9.97 17.94 7.28
N PHE A 326 -10.45 16.87 6.64
CA PHE A 326 -11.49 16.03 7.21
C PHE A 326 -11.04 15.34 8.50
N LEU A 327 -9.85 14.73 8.51
CA LEU A 327 -9.29 14.11 9.72
C LEU A 327 -9.14 15.11 10.86
N THR A 328 -8.78 16.36 10.55
CA THR A 328 -8.62 17.39 11.57
C THR A 328 -9.94 17.86 12.14
N SER A 329 -10.99 17.87 11.32
CA SER A 329 -12.34 18.16 11.77
C SER A 329 -12.84 17.07 12.72
N LEU A 330 -12.59 15.79 12.38
CA LEU A 330 -12.92 14.66 13.25
C LEU A 330 -12.14 14.69 14.58
N ALA A 331 -10.88 15.09 14.55
CA ALA A 331 -10.05 15.21 15.76
C ALA A 331 -10.53 16.36 16.67
N ALA A 332 -10.96 17.48 16.07
CA ALA A 332 -11.51 18.60 16.83
C ALA A 332 -12.84 18.22 17.51
N ASP A 333 -13.74 17.54 16.78
CA ASP A 333 -15.02 17.08 17.34
C ASP A 333 -14.84 16.06 18.49
N ALA A 334 -13.79 15.24 18.44
CA ALA A 334 -13.47 14.31 19.52
C ALA A 334 -13.05 15.05 20.81
N ASN A 335 -12.26 16.11 20.68
CA ASN A 335 -11.72 16.85 21.82
C ASN A 335 -12.79 17.68 22.57
N ASP A 336 -13.79 18.19 21.85
CA ASP A 336 -14.91 18.93 22.46
C ASP A 336 -15.82 18.02 23.30
N ASN A 337 -16.01 16.76 22.89
CA ASN A 337 -16.84 15.80 23.63
C ASN A 337 -16.22 15.43 24.99
N ASP A 338 -14.90 15.33 25.07
CA ASP A 338 -14.19 15.03 26.32
C ASP A 338 -14.29 16.20 27.31
N ALA A 339 -14.23 17.44 26.81
CA ALA A 339 -14.40 18.63 27.64
C ALA A 339 -15.82 18.73 28.25
N VAL A 340 -16.85 18.33 27.50
CA VAL A 340 -18.24 18.27 28.00
C VAL A 340 -18.40 17.16 29.04
N GLY A 341 -17.79 15.99 28.82
CA GLY A 341 -17.77 14.88 29.78
C GLY A 341 -17.17 15.29 31.12
N ALA A 342 -15.97 15.89 31.11
CA ALA A 342 -15.29 16.34 32.33
C ALA A 342 -16.09 17.42 33.10
N ARG A 343 -16.80 18.31 32.40
CA ARG A 343 -17.64 19.33 33.03
C ARG A 343 -18.89 18.74 33.69
N SER A 344 -19.44 17.67 33.13
CA SER A 344 -20.62 17.01 33.68
C SER A 344 -20.32 16.31 35.01
N GLU A 345 -19.17 15.63 35.14
CA GLU A 345 -18.77 14.98 36.39
C GLU A 345 -18.53 15.98 37.52
N GLN A 346 -17.93 17.14 37.21
CA GLN A 346 -17.69 18.18 38.21
C GLN A 346 -18.99 18.80 38.75
N THR A 347 -20.07 18.82 37.96
CA THR A 347 -21.34 19.42 38.39
C THR A 347 -22.13 18.51 39.34
N THR A 348 -21.88 17.19 39.32
CA THR A 348 -22.54 16.22 40.21
C THR A 348 -21.89 16.05 41.59
N SER A 349 -20.66 16.53 41.80
CA SER A 349 -19.98 16.41 43.10
C SER A 349 -20.33 17.52 44.11
N ASP A 350 -21.02 18.56 43.66
CA ASP A 350 -21.39 19.71 44.50
C ASP A 350 -22.86 19.69 44.94
N GLU A 351 -23.57 18.55 44.85
CA GLU A 351 -24.88 18.43 45.49
C GLU A 351 -24.69 18.49 47.02
N PRO A 352 -25.12 19.57 47.70
CA PRO A 352 -24.91 19.70 49.13
C PRO A 352 -25.77 18.64 49.82
N THR A 353 -25.11 17.73 50.53
CA THR A 353 -25.73 16.81 51.48
C THR A 353 -26.56 17.63 52.45
N ASN A 354 -27.85 17.73 52.17
CA ASN A 354 -28.82 18.39 53.01
C ASN A 354 -29.05 17.52 54.24
N ASP A 355 -28.16 17.68 55.22
CA ASP A 355 -28.18 17.03 56.52
C ASP A 355 -29.32 17.63 57.35
N ARG A 356 -30.55 17.27 56.99
CA ARG A 356 -31.77 17.70 57.67
C ARG A 356 -31.89 16.88 58.95
N GLY A 357 -31.34 17.43 60.03
CA GLY A 357 -31.43 16.88 61.38
C GLY A 357 -32.86 16.49 61.75
N VAL A 358 -33.05 15.20 62.03
CA VAL A 358 -34.23 14.66 62.68
C VAL A 358 -34.15 15.01 64.16
N ALA A 359 -34.88 16.04 64.58
CA ALA A 359 -35.06 16.37 65.98
C ALA A 359 -36.03 15.37 66.62
N THR A 360 -35.49 14.45 67.43
CA THR A 360 -36.26 13.53 68.28
C THR A 360 -36.81 14.30 69.48
N VAL A 361 -38.14 14.35 69.61
CA VAL A 361 -38.86 14.82 70.79
C VAL A 361 -39.34 13.60 71.57
N VAL A 362 -38.77 13.33 72.75
CA VAL A 362 -39.44 12.69 73.91
C VAL A 362 -38.83 13.22 75.19
#